data_AF-A0A947Z7W5-F1
#
_entry.id   AF-A0A947Z7W5-F1
#
_cell.length_a   1.000
_cell.length_b   1.000
_cell.length_c   1.000
_cell.angle_alpha   90.00
_cell.angle_beta   90.00
_cell.angle_gamma   90.00
#
_symmetry.space_group_name_H-M   'P 1'
#
loop_
_entity.id
_entity.type
_entity.pdbx_description
1 polymer ?
#
loop_
_entity_poly.entity_id
_entity_poly.type
_entity_poly.pdbx_seq_one_letter_code
_entity_poly.pdbx_strand_id
1 'polypeptide(L)'
;MLADFFDTLPAITVIFQWGFEPTPDMFTPLTSEEMEALGATGERTDVKWFAVILDGPLTTRGERIIVTERERMRLLQAAAFIEKVCRENGREFASYEDKLTYVAKCIPPIILEGTPYE
;
A
#
# COMPACT_ATOMS: atom_id res chain seq x y z
N MET A 1 -11.56 -9.61 -12.91
CA MET A 1 -10.73 -8.66 -13.70
C MET A 1 -11.13 -7.21 -13.46
N LEU A 2 -12.36 -6.76 -13.76
CA LEU A 2 -12.80 -5.38 -13.41
C LEU A 2 -13.19 -5.24 -11.92
N ALA A 3 -13.80 -6.26 -11.31
CA ALA A 3 -14.18 -6.23 -9.89
C ALA A 3 -12.96 -6.07 -8.96
N ASP A 4 -11.88 -6.82 -9.24
CA ASP A 4 -10.64 -6.76 -8.47
C ASP A 4 -9.95 -5.39 -8.59
N PHE A 5 -10.11 -4.70 -9.72
CA PHE A 5 -9.52 -3.37 -9.95
C PHE A 5 -10.15 -2.31 -9.05
N PHE A 6 -11.50 -2.22 -9.00
CA PHE A 6 -12.17 -1.25 -8.12
C PHE A 6 -11.92 -1.51 -6.63
N ASP A 7 -11.75 -2.77 -6.24
CA ASP A 7 -11.40 -3.15 -4.86
C ASP A 7 -9.94 -2.85 -4.49
N THR A 8 -9.04 -2.72 -5.49
CA THR A 8 -7.60 -2.45 -5.29
C THR A 8 -7.22 -1.00 -5.58
N LEU A 9 -8.08 -0.23 -6.25
CA LEU A 9 -7.85 1.19 -6.56
C LEU A 9 -7.39 2.02 -5.35
N PRO A 10 -8.06 1.97 -4.18
CA PRO A 10 -7.59 2.72 -3.02
C PRO A 10 -6.18 2.31 -2.57
N ALA A 11 -5.87 1.01 -2.64
CA ALA A 11 -4.55 0.50 -2.29
C ALA A 11 -3.47 0.92 -3.31
N ILE A 12 -3.82 1.04 -4.59
CA ILE A 12 -2.93 1.59 -5.63
C ILE A 12 -2.61 3.05 -5.29
N THR A 13 -3.62 3.88 -4.99
CA THR A 13 -3.39 5.28 -4.58
C THR A 13 -2.49 5.39 -3.36
N VAL A 14 -2.68 4.53 -2.34
CA VAL A 14 -1.80 4.49 -1.16
C VAL A 14 -0.35 4.19 -1.54
N ILE A 15 -0.11 3.25 -2.46
CA ILE A 15 1.25 2.95 -2.94
C ILE A 15 1.87 4.16 -3.65
N PHE A 16 1.12 4.87 -4.48
CA PHE A 16 1.59 6.10 -5.11
C PHE A 16 1.88 7.22 -4.10
N GLN A 17 1.09 7.32 -3.04
CA GLN A 17 1.36 8.24 -1.93
C GLN A 17 2.65 7.87 -1.20
N TRP A 18 2.84 6.59 -0.89
CA TRP A 18 4.02 6.10 -0.17
C TRP A 18 5.31 6.18 -1.01
N GLY A 19 5.20 5.97 -2.33
CA GLY A 19 6.33 6.04 -3.26
C GLY A 19 7.28 4.83 -3.22
N PHE A 20 6.93 3.76 -2.50
CA PHE A 20 7.74 2.54 -2.42
C PHE A 20 6.86 1.28 -2.46
N GLU A 21 7.51 0.13 -2.66
CA GLU A 21 6.85 -1.17 -2.78
C GLU A 21 6.43 -1.69 -1.41
N PRO A 22 5.14 -1.98 -1.15
CA PRO A 22 4.76 -2.70 0.04
C PRO A 22 5.14 -4.18 -0.10
N THR A 23 6.07 -4.64 0.74
CA THR A 23 6.50 -6.04 0.79
C THR A 23 5.93 -6.75 2.03
N PRO A 24 5.80 -8.10 2.02
CA PRO A 24 5.18 -8.83 3.13
C PRO A 24 5.82 -8.60 4.50
N ASP A 25 7.12 -8.33 4.55
CA ASP A 25 7.94 -8.08 5.74
C ASP A 25 7.71 -6.70 6.37
N MET A 26 7.09 -5.76 5.65
CA MET A 26 6.70 -4.46 6.20
C MET A 26 5.52 -4.55 7.17
N PHE A 27 4.81 -5.68 7.20
CA PHE A 27 3.59 -5.86 7.98
C PHE A 27 3.85 -6.73 9.20
N THR A 28 3.92 -6.11 10.37
CA THR A 28 4.11 -6.82 11.65
C THR A 28 2.77 -6.95 12.37
N PRO A 29 2.33 -8.16 12.77
CA PRO A 29 1.13 -8.32 13.59
C PRO A 29 1.20 -7.47 14.85
N LEU A 30 0.08 -6.88 15.26
CA LEU A 30 0.03 -6.15 16.53
C LEU A 30 0.27 -7.07 17.72
N THR A 31 0.94 -6.56 18.75
CA THR A 31 1.11 -7.26 20.04
C THR A 31 -0.22 -7.34 20.79
N SER A 32 -0.31 -8.20 21.81
CA SER A 32 -1.50 -8.25 22.67
C SER A 32 -1.81 -6.91 23.33
N GLU A 33 -0.79 -6.19 23.81
CA GLU A 33 -0.95 -4.86 24.41
C GLU A 33 -1.47 -3.83 23.40
N GLU A 34 -0.97 -3.87 22.16
CA GLU A 34 -1.43 -3.00 21.07
C GLU A 34 -2.87 -3.31 20.66
N MET A 35 -3.25 -4.60 20.64
CA MET A 35 -4.63 -5.04 20.38
C MET A 35 -5.59 -4.61 21.49
N GLU A 36 -5.18 -4.65 22.76
CA GLU A 36 -5.97 -4.15 23.88
C GLU A 36 -6.18 -2.64 23.80
N ALA A 37 -5.12 -1.88 23.50
CA ALA A 37 -5.19 -0.44 23.31
C ALA A 37 -6.12 -0.06 22.13
N LEU A 38 -6.04 -0.81 21.03
CA LEU A 38 -6.93 -0.63 19.87
C LEU A 38 -8.39 -0.97 20.22
N GLY A 39 -8.63 -2.01 21.01
CA GLY A 39 -9.97 -2.31 21.51
C GLY A 39 -10.56 -1.19 22.38
N ALA A 40 -9.72 -0.50 23.17
CA ALA A 40 -10.15 0.63 24.00
C ALA A 40 -10.59 1.86 23.18
N THR A 41 -10.22 1.97 21.90
CA THR A 41 -10.70 3.04 21.01
C THR A 41 -12.03 2.72 20.33
N GLY A 42 -12.61 1.54 20.59
CA GLY A 42 -13.86 1.09 19.96
C GLY A 42 -13.68 0.39 18.62
N GLU A 43 -12.44 0.10 18.24
CA GLU A 43 -12.12 -0.64 17.02
C GLU A 43 -12.44 -2.14 17.17
N ARG A 44 -12.62 -2.80 16.03
CA ARG A 44 -12.92 -4.24 15.99
C ARG A 44 -11.71 -5.07 16.43
N THR A 45 -11.89 -5.93 17.41
CA THR A 45 -10.84 -6.85 17.90
C THR A 45 -10.98 -8.28 17.37
N ASP A 46 -12.02 -8.56 16.57
CA ASP A 46 -12.29 -9.85 15.96
C ASP A 46 -11.59 -10.06 14.60
N VAL A 47 -10.76 -9.10 14.19
CA VAL A 47 -9.95 -9.14 12.97
C VAL A 47 -8.47 -9.05 13.30
N LYS A 48 -7.62 -9.58 12.41
CA LYS A 48 -6.16 -9.42 12.57
C LYS A 48 -5.72 -8.05 12.07
N TRP A 49 -4.90 -7.40 12.89
CA TRP A 49 -4.32 -6.10 12.61
C TRP A 49 -2.80 -6.19 12.48
N PHE A 50 -2.25 -5.32 11.66
CA PHE A 50 -0.84 -5.23 11.35
C PHE A 50 -0.40 -3.77 11.44
N ALA A 51 0.74 -3.54 12.04
CA ALA A 51 1.47 -2.29 11.86
C ALA A 51 2.29 -2.35 10.58
N VAL A 52 2.30 -1.25 9.82
CA VAL A 52 3.15 -1.07 8.66
C VAL A 52 4.41 -0.32 9.07
N ILE A 53 5.56 -0.92 8.81
CA ILE A 53 6.87 -0.29 8.97
C ILE A 53 7.17 0.40 7.65
N LEU A 54 7.07 1.73 7.62
CA LEU A 54 7.50 2.51 6.47
C LEU A 54 8.94 2.96 6.73
N ASP A 55 9.88 2.65 5.83
CA ASP A 55 11.21 3.24 5.83
C ASP A 55 11.27 4.21 4.64
N GLY A 56 10.94 5.50 4.86
CA GLY A 56 10.85 6.48 3.78
C GLY A 56 10.69 7.94 4.25
N PRO A 57 10.78 8.93 3.35
CA PRO A 57 10.76 10.36 3.70
C PRO A 57 9.45 10.84 4.35
N LEU A 58 8.38 10.05 4.27
CA LEU A 58 7.09 10.32 4.92
C LEU A 58 7.08 9.97 6.42
N THR A 59 8.07 9.25 6.94
CA THR A 59 8.14 8.89 8.36
C THR A 59 8.78 9.96 9.22
N THR A 60 8.20 11.15 9.21
CA THR A 60 8.46 12.13 10.27
C THR A 60 7.65 11.76 11.52
N ARG A 61 8.34 11.17 12.51
CA ARG A 61 7.90 10.95 13.91
C ARG A 61 6.59 10.16 14.13
N GLY A 62 6.75 8.87 14.37
CA GLY A 62 5.89 8.13 15.31
C GLY A 62 4.49 7.77 14.87
N GLU A 63 4.03 8.20 13.67
CA GLU A 63 2.78 7.72 13.10
C GLU A 63 2.96 6.30 12.56
N ARG A 64 2.39 5.35 13.29
CA ARG A 64 2.39 3.94 12.92
C ARG A 64 1.10 3.66 12.17
N ILE A 65 1.19 3.37 10.89
CA ILE A 65 0.01 2.99 10.10
C ILE A 65 -0.42 1.60 10.55
N ILE A 66 -1.69 1.48 10.94
CA ILE A 66 -2.31 0.22 11.33
C ILE A 66 -3.30 -0.17 10.25
N VAL A 67 -3.23 -1.41 9.79
CA VAL A 67 -4.09 -1.96 8.74
C VAL A 67 -4.65 -3.31 9.15
N THR A 68 -5.85 -3.62 8.69
CA THR A 68 -6.44 -4.96 8.82
C THR A 68 -5.77 -5.96 7.88
N GLU A 69 -5.96 -7.26 8.12
CA GLU A 69 -5.53 -8.31 7.20
C GLU A 69 -6.05 -8.12 5.77
N ARG A 70 -7.29 -7.62 5.63
CA ARG A 70 -7.90 -7.35 4.33
C ARG A 70 -7.15 -6.23 3.59
N GLU A 71 -6.82 -5.14 4.29
CA GLU A 71 -6.09 -4.01 3.71
C GLU A 71 -4.65 -4.39 3.36
N ARG A 72 -3.96 -5.14 4.24
CA ARG A 72 -2.66 -5.75 3.94
C ARG A 72 -2.70 -6.54 2.63
N MET A 73 -3.70 -7.42 2.47
CA MET A 73 -3.83 -8.22 1.25
C MET A 73 -4.08 -7.35 0.02
N ARG A 74 -4.87 -6.28 0.14
CA ARG A 74 -5.12 -5.33 -0.97
C ARG A 74 -3.86 -4.55 -1.37
N LEU A 75 -3.04 -4.13 -0.40
CA LEU A 75 -1.75 -3.47 -0.67
C LEU A 75 -0.80 -4.40 -1.44
N LEU A 76 -0.68 -5.66 -1.01
CA LEU A 76 0.15 -6.65 -1.69
C LEU A 76 -0.38 -6.97 -3.11
N GLN A 77 -1.70 -7.02 -3.29
CA GLN A 77 -2.32 -7.18 -4.61
C GLN A 77 -2.09 -5.97 -5.52
N ALA A 78 -2.16 -4.76 -4.97
CA ALA A 78 -1.88 -3.53 -5.72
C ALA A 78 -0.41 -3.45 -6.15
N ALA A 79 0.53 -3.86 -5.31
CA ALA A 79 1.94 -4.00 -5.71
C ALA A 79 2.12 -5.02 -6.85
N ALA A 80 1.47 -6.19 -6.74
CA ALA A 80 1.50 -7.19 -7.79
C ALA A 80 0.87 -6.68 -9.12
N PHE A 81 -0.14 -5.83 -9.05
CA PHE A 81 -0.73 -5.17 -10.21
C PHE A 81 0.27 -4.22 -10.89
N ILE A 82 0.97 -3.37 -10.13
CA ILE A 82 2.03 -2.48 -10.64
C ILE A 82 3.11 -3.30 -11.37
N GLU A 83 3.58 -4.39 -10.74
CA GLU A 83 4.56 -5.29 -11.36
C GLU A 83 4.05 -5.95 -12.64
N LYS A 84 2.75 -6.27 -12.71
CA LYS A 84 2.14 -6.83 -13.91
C LYS A 84 2.15 -5.82 -15.06
N VAL A 85 1.75 -4.56 -14.80
CA VAL A 85 1.76 -3.48 -15.81
C VAL A 85 3.18 -3.23 -16.34
N CYS A 86 4.18 -3.24 -15.47
CA CYS A 86 5.59 -3.11 -15.85
C CYS A 86 6.06 -4.27 -16.73
N ARG A 87 5.72 -5.52 -16.36
CA ARG A 87 6.13 -6.74 -17.08
C ARG A 87 5.52 -6.85 -18.48
N GLU A 88 4.25 -6.50 -18.64
CA GLU A 88 3.56 -6.55 -19.94
C GLU A 88 4.21 -5.64 -21.00
N ASN A 89 5.05 -4.69 -20.59
CA ASN A 89 5.76 -3.78 -21.47
C ASN A 89 7.22 -4.17 -21.77
N GLY A 90 7.72 -5.28 -21.21
CA GLY A 90 9.04 -5.82 -21.53
C GLY A 90 10.23 -4.89 -21.22
N ARG A 91 10.02 -3.89 -20.35
CA ARG A 91 11.05 -2.95 -19.90
C ARG A 91 11.61 -3.37 -18.56
N GLU A 92 12.92 -3.22 -18.39
CA GLU A 92 13.58 -3.28 -17.10
C GLU A 92 13.54 -1.91 -16.44
N PHE A 93 13.22 -1.87 -15.14
CA PHE A 93 13.16 -0.66 -14.34
C PHE A 93 14.25 -0.73 -13.27
N ALA A 94 15.01 0.35 -13.08
CA ALA A 94 16.16 0.36 -12.17
C ALA A 94 15.74 0.55 -10.70
N SER A 95 14.59 1.17 -10.47
CA SER A 95 14.04 1.41 -9.13
C SER A 95 12.52 1.25 -9.12
N TYR A 96 11.93 1.18 -7.91
CA TYR A 96 10.47 1.19 -7.78
C TYR A 96 9.87 2.56 -8.15
N GLU A 97 10.59 3.66 -7.91
CA GLU A 97 10.20 5.00 -8.35
C GLU A 97 10.07 5.07 -9.89
N ASP A 98 10.98 4.43 -10.63
CA ASP A 98 10.87 4.34 -12.09
C ASP A 98 9.61 3.56 -12.51
N LYS A 99 9.26 2.49 -11.78
CA LYS A 99 8.04 1.73 -12.01
C LYS A 99 6.81 2.59 -11.79
N LEU A 100 6.73 3.33 -10.67
CA LEU A 100 5.63 4.22 -10.36
C LEU A 100 5.49 5.33 -11.40
N THR A 101 6.60 5.98 -11.77
CA THR A 101 6.63 7.01 -12.83
C THR A 101 6.11 6.48 -14.17
N TYR A 102 6.43 5.23 -14.49
CA TYR A 102 5.92 4.58 -15.68
C TYR A 102 4.43 4.26 -15.58
N VAL A 103 4.00 3.62 -14.50
CA VAL A 103 2.61 3.21 -14.30
C VAL A 103 1.68 4.43 -14.20
N ALA A 104 2.13 5.56 -13.66
CA ALA A 104 1.40 6.83 -13.67
C ALA A 104 0.94 7.24 -15.07
N LYS A 105 1.73 6.95 -16.11
CA LYS A 105 1.39 7.24 -17.52
C LYS A 105 0.37 6.27 -18.11
N CYS A 106 0.12 5.15 -17.45
CA CYS A 106 -0.71 4.06 -17.94
C CYS A 106 -2.08 3.99 -17.23
N ILE A 107 -2.27 4.72 -16.13
CA ILE A 107 -3.49 4.66 -15.33
C ILE A 107 -4.27 5.99 -15.40
N PRO A 108 -5.58 5.99 -15.10
CA PRO A 108 -6.37 7.21 -15.03
C PRO A 108 -5.78 8.27 -14.08
N PRO A 109 -5.68 9.56 -14.49
CA PRO A 109 -5.11 10.63 -13.66
C PRO A 109 -5.78 10.82 -12.29
N ILE A 110 -7.09 10.52 -12.19
CA ILE A 110 -7.86 10.59 -10.93
C ILE A 110 -7.27 9.72 -9.80
N ILE A 111 -6.47 8.71 -10.14
CA ILE A 111 -5.80 7.83 -9.16
C ILE A 111 -4.57 8.51 -8.55
N LEU A 112 -3.98 9.48 -9.26
CA LEU A 112 -2.73 10.16 -8.94
C LEU A 112 -2.94 11.49 -8.21
N GLU A 113 -4.19 11.99 -8.13
CA GLU A 113 -4.51 13.24 -7.43
C GLU A 113 -3.97 13.24 -6.00
N GLY A 114 -3.18 14.26 -5.65
CA GLY A 114 -2.59 14.39 -4.32
C GLY A 114 -1.43 13.43 -4.03
N THR A 115 -0.86 12.82 -5.07
CA THR A 115 0.38 12.02 -4.99
C THR A 115 1.56 12.79 -5.62
N PRO A 116 2.82 12.40 -5.37
CA PRO A 116 3.99 12.99 -6.04
C PRO A 116 4.05 12.78 -7.56
N TYR A 117 3.10 12.02 -8.14
CA TYR A 117 3.10 11.57 -9.52
C TYR A 117 1.95 12.18 -10.37
N GLU A 118 1.25 13.19 -9.83
CA GLU A 118 0.23 13.97 -10.55
C GLU A 118 0.77 14.66 -11.81
#